data_AF-R9GTM6-F1
#
_entry.id   AF-R9GTM6-F1
#
_cell.length_a   1.000
_cell.length_b   1.000
_cell.length_c   1.000
_cell.angle_alpha   90.00
_cell.angle_beta   90.00
_cell.angle_gamma   90.00
#
_symmetry.space_group_name_H-M   'P 1'
#
loop_
_entity.id
_entity.type
_entity.pdbx_description
1 polymer ?
#
loop_
_entity_poly.entity_id
_entity_poly.type
_entity_poly.pdbx_seq_one_letter_code
_entity_poly.pdbx_strand_id
1 'polypeptide(L)'
;MEEITNYAKQKGVEMIMHNETGGSATNYDRHLDTAFRFMNKYSYNAVKTGYVGQITPRGEHHDGQWMIEHFVRVAEKAAQYQVMVNMHESVRPIGLNRTYPNWIANEAGRGNEWNAFSDGNTPEHETIMPFTRLMGGPMDLHSRYF
;
A
#
# COMPACT_ATOMS: atom_id res chain seq x y z
N MET A 1 1.47 10.79 -19.56
CA MET A 1 0.29 10.38 -18.77
C MET A 1 -0.96 10.23 -19.62
N GLU A 2 -1.29 11.21 -20.46
CA GLU A 2 -2.48 11.12 -21.32
C GLU A 2 -2.44 9.91 -22.26
N GLU A 3 -1.30 9.70 -22.93
CA GLU A 3 -1.13 8.57 -23.85
C GLU A 3 -1.41 7.21 -23.20
N ILE A 4 -0.73 6.91 -22.08
CA ILE A 4 -0.91 5.63 -21.38
C ILE A 4 -2.34 5.48 -20.81
N THR A 5 -2.96 6.58 -20.38
CA THR A 5 -4.34 6.60 -19.89
C THR A 5 -5.32 6.25 -21.02
N ASN A 6 -5.14 6.83 -22.20
CA ASN A 6 -5.97 6.55 -23.37
C ASN A 6 -5.77 5.11 -23.85
N TYR A 7 -4.54 4.63 -23.84
CA TYR A 7 -4.23 3.27 -24.23
C TYR A 7 -4.84 2.24 -23.28
N ALA A 8 -4.74 2.45 -21.97
CA ALA A 8 -5.36 1.60 -20.95
C ALA A 8 -6.89 1.52 -21.17
N LYS A 9 -7.54 2.67 -21.42
CA LYS A 9 -8.97 2.74 -21.77
C LYS A 9 -9.30 1.96 -23.04
N GLN A 10 -8.50 2.11 -24.09
CA GLN A 10 -8.69 1.36 -25.35
C GLN A 10 -8.59 -0.16 -25.14
N LYS A 11 -7.74 -0.59 -24.21
CA LYS A 11 -7.54 -2.00 -23.87
C LYS A 11 -8.52 -2.52 -22.81
N GLY A 12 -9.36 -1.65 -22.23
CA GLY A 12 -10.27 -2.02 -21.15
C GLY A 12 -9.54 -2.45 -19.88
N VAL A 13 -8.35 -1.90 -19.61
CA VAL A 13 -7.56 -2.17 -18.41
C VAL A 13 -7.43 -0.90 -17.58
N GLU A 14 -7.30 -1.07 -16.26
CA GLU A 14 -7.03 0.03 -15.34
C GLU A 14 -5.55 0.06 -14.96
N MET A 15 -5.04 1.27 -14.72
CA MET A 15 -3.71 1.45 -14.17
C MET A 15 -3.81 1.57 -12.64
N ILE A 16 -2.83 1.01 -11.94
CA ILE A 16 -2.68 1.13 -10.49
C ILE A 16 -1.54 2.13 -10.23
N MET A 17 -1.80 3.14 -9.39
CA MET A 17 -0.82 4.16 -9.05
C MET A 17 0.22 3.59 -8.08
N HIS A 18 1.42 4.18 -8.06
CA HIS A 18 2.45 3.83 -7.11
C HIS A 18 3.01 5.10 -6.43
N ASN A 19 2.90 5.15 -5.10
CA ASN A 19 3.41 6.24 -4.26
C ASN A 19 4.39 5.69 -3.22
N GLU A 20 5.63 5.46 -3.61
CA GLU A 20 6.73 5.22 -2.66
C GLU A 20 7.14 6.54 -1.98
N THR A 21 7.27 6.52 -0.65
CA THR A 21 7.51 7.73 0.15
C THR A 21 8.95 7.87 0.61
N GLY A 22 9.77 6.82 0.53
CA GLY A 22 11.11 6.77 1.12
C GLY A 22 11.09 7.01 2.63
N GLY A 23 10.04 6.54 3.31
CA GLY A 23 9.79 6.77 4.73
C GLY A 23 9.29 8.18 5.08
N SER A 24 9.15 9.08 4.09
CA SER A 24 8.79 10.48 4.32
C SER A 24 7.28 10.72 4.39
N ALA A 25 6.66 10.21 5.45
CA ALA A 25 5.22 10.31 5.70
C ALA A 25 4.72 11.76 5.78
N THR A 26 5.48 12.67 6.41
CA THR A 26 5.12 14.12 6.46
C THR A 26 5.11 14.78 5.09
N ASN A 27 6.01 14.41 4.18
CA ASN A 27 5.98 14.93 2.82
C ASN A 27 4.77 14.39 2.05
N TYR A 28 4.46 13.10 2.24
CA TYR A 28 3.30 12.50 1.62
C TYR A 28 1.99 13.14 2.10
N ASP A 29 1.84 13.39 3.42
CA ASP A 29 0.69 14.08 4.02
C ASP A 29 0.42 15.45 3.37
N ARG A 30 1.47 16.23 3.06
CA ARG A 30 1.34 17.53 2.36
C ARG A 30 0.82 17.41 0.93
N HIS A 31 1.00 16.25 0.30
CA HIS A 31 0.70 16.04 -1.13
C HIS A 31 -0.51 15.14 -1.37
N LEU A 32 -1.15 14.57 -0.34
CA LEU A 32 -2.26 13.63 -0.51
C LEU A 32 -3.36 14.16 -1.43
N ASP A 33 -3.86 15.37 -1.18
CA ASP A 33 -4.91 15.96 -2.02
C ASP A 33 -4.45 16.17 -3.47
N THR A 34 -3.19 16.57 -3.68
CA THR A 34 -2.63 16.74 -5.03
C THR A 34 -2.48 15.39 -5.74
N ALA A 35 -1.99 14.37 -5.04
CA ALA A 35 -1.81 13.02 -5.56
C ALA A 35 -3.15 12.38 -5.93
N PHE A 36 -4.15 12.44 -5.05
CA PHE A 36 -5.45 11.83 -5.32
C PHE A 36 -6.27 12.60 -6.38
N ARG A 37 -6.16 13.93 -6.45
CA ARG A 37 -6.71 14.68 -7.60
C ARG A 37 -6.05 14.27 -8.92
N PHE A 38 -4.74 14.04 -8.92
CA PHE A 38 -4.03 13.56 -10.09
C PHE A 38 -4.50 12.16 -10.49
N MET A 39 -4.67 11.26 -9.52
CA MET A 39 -5.22 9.92 -9.75
C MET A 39 -6.60 9.99 -10.41
N ASN A 40 -7.52 10.79 -9.88
CA ASN A 40 -8.86 10.94 -10.44
C ASN A 40 -8.83 11.54 -11.86
N LYS A 41 -7.96 12.52 -12.12
CA LYS A 41 -7.77 13.11 -13.45
C LYS A 41 -7.38 12.05 -14.50
N TYR A 42 -6.56 11.07 -14.11
CA TYR A 42 -6.04 10.03 -15.00
C TYR A 42 -6.67 8.65 -14.76
N SER A 43 -7.81 8.59 -14.07
CA SER A 43 -8.60 7.37 -13.85
C SER A 43 -7.83 6.24 -13.15
N TYR A 44 -6.98 6.58 -12.17
CA TYR A 44 -6.37 5.62 -11.26
C TYR A 44 -7.29 5.38 -10.06
N ASN A 45 -7.91 4.21 -9.99
CA ASN A 45 -8.87 3.88 -8.92
C ASN A 45 -8.21 3.22 -7.70
N ALA A 46 -6.94 2.82 -7.82
CA ALA A 46 -6.17 2.19 -6.75
C ALA A 46 -4.73 2.70 -6.71
N VAL A 47 -4.12 2.70 -5.52
CA VAL A 47 -2.71 3.02 -5.30
C VAL A 47 -2.03 2.00 -4.41
N LYS A 48 -0.82 1.60 -4.78
CA LYS A 48 0.16 0.97 -3.90
C LYS A 48 1.02 2.08 -3.27
N THR A 49 1.02 2.19 -1.94
CA THR A 49 1.92 3.08 -1.20
C THR A 49 3.06 2.26 -0.59
N GLY A 50 4.19 2.91 -0.29
CA GLY A 50 5.33 2.28 0.37
C GLY A 50 6.07 3.26 1.28
N TYR A 51 6.73 2.73 2.31
CA TYR A 51 7.39 3.50 3.37
C TYR A 51 8.79 2.94 3.68
N VAL A 52 9.54 2.63 2.62
CA VAL A 52 10.89 2.06 2.75
C VAL A 52 11.84 3.07 3.41
N GLY A 53 12.52 2.62 4.47
CA GLY A 53 13.53 3.41 5.19
C GLY A 53 13.03 3.98 6.52
N GLN A 54 13.87 4.80 7.17
CA GLN A 54 13.52 5.40 8.45
C GLN A 54 12.42 6.44 8.31
N ILE A 55 11.48 6.46 9.25
CA ILE A 55 10.34 7.37 9.20
C ILE A 55 10.77 8.81 9.38
N THR A 56 10.19 9.68 8.55
CA THR A 56 10.16 11.13 8.74
C THR A 56 8.72 11.56 9.04
N PRO A 57 8.42 12.00 10.27
CA PRO A 57 9.32 12.74 11.16
C PRO A 57 10.28 11.85 11.94
N ARG A 58 11.55 12.29 12.05
CA ARG A 58 12.61 11.50 12.67
C ARG A 58 12.29 11.22 14.13
N GLY A 59 12.49 9.98 14.56
CA GLY A 59 12.19 9.50 15.90
C GLY A 59 10.89 8.71 15.98
N GLU A 60 10.04 8.77 14.95
CA GLU A 60 8.90 7.87 14.81
C GLU A 60 9.32 6.51 14.26
N HIS A 61 8.47 5.53 14.49
CA HIS A 61 8.59 4.16 13.99
C HIS A 61 7.34 3.80 13.17
N HIS A 62 7.45 2.86 12.23
CA HIS A 62 6.34 2.46 11.35
C HIS A 62 5.09 2.01 12.12
N ASP A 63 5.27 1.42 13.30
CA ASP A 63 4.21 0.95 14.20
C ASP A 63 3.95 1.87 15.41
N GLY A 64 4.61 3.02 15.45
CA GLY A 64 4.35 4.05 16.46
C GLY A 64 2.98 4.72 16.26
N GLN A 65 2.44 5.31 17.33
CA GLN A 65 1.13 5.96 17.31
C GLN A 65 0.99 6.97 16.16
N TRP A 66 2.02 7.79 15.93
CA TRP A 66 1.99 8.81 14.88
C TRP A 66 1.82 8.21 13.47
N MET A 67 2.52 7.11 13.18
CA MET A 67 2.41 6.40 11.90
C MET A 67 1.09 5.65 11.76
N ILE A 68 0.57 5.07 12.84
CA ILE A 68 -0.78 4.48 12.85
C ILE A 68 -1.81 5.54 12.45
N GLU A 69 -1.75 6.73 13.05
CA GLU A 69 -2.61 7.85 12.68
C GLU A 69 -2.38 8.30 11.23
N HIS A 70 -1.13 8.28 10.74
CA HIS A 70 -0.83 8.57 9.34
C HIS A 70 -1.52 7.60 8.37
N PHE A 71 -1.43 6.29 8.58
CA PHE A 71 -2.09 5.31 7.70
C PHE A 71 -3.61 5.51 7.69
N VAL A 72 -4.21 5.81 8.84
CA VAL A 72 -5.65 6.15 8.93
C VAL A 72 -5.96 7.42 8.12
N ARG A 73 -5.16 8.49 8.26
CA ARG A 73 -5.33 9.71 7.44
C ARG A 73 -5.25 9.42 5.95
N VAL A 74 -4.32 8.57 5.50
CA VAL A 74 -4.20 8.16 4.10
C VAL A 74 -5.46 7.41 3.64
N ALA A 75 -5.94 6.44 4.42
CA ALA A 75 -7.14 5.66 4.09
C ALA A 75 -8.39 6.55 4.01
N GLU A 76 -8.62 7.42 5.00
CA GLU A 76 -9.73 8.38 5.04
C GLU A 76 -9.70 9.35 3.87
N LYS A 77 -8.51 9.91 3.60
CA LYS A 77 -8.33 10.85 2.50
C LYS A 77 -8.54 10.17 1.16
N ALA A 78 -7.98 8.98 0.93
CA ALA A 78 -8.21 8.21 -0.29
C ALA A 78 -9.71 7.88 -0.49
N ALA A 79 -10.44 7.57 0.58
CA ALA A 79 -11.87 7.30 0.51
C ALA A 79 -12.67 8.51 0.02
N GLN A 80 -12.30 9.74 0.43
CA GLN A 80 -12.93 10.98 -0.06
C GLN A 80 -12.78 11.15 -1.59
N TYR A 81 -11.72 10.59 -2.18
CA TYR A 81 -11.46 10.61 -3.62
C TYR A 81 -11.91 9.32 -4.32
N GLN A 82 -12.55 8.39 -3.61
CA GLN A 82 -12.96 7.07 -4.11
C GLN A 82 -11.78 6.20 -4.61
N VAL A 83 -10.64 6.31 -3.94
CA VAL A 83 -9.41 5.57 -4.25
C VAL A 83 -9.21 4.42 -3.25
N MET A 84 -8.92 3.23 -3.78
CA MET A 84 -8.47 2.07 -2.99
C MET A 84 -6.98 2.16 -2.68
N VAL A 85 -6.57 1.72 -1.49
CA VAL A 85 -5.18 1.77 -1.02
C VAL A 85 -4.67 0.39 -0.61
N ASN A 86 -3.47 0.08 -1.08
CA ASN A 86 -2.66 -1.07 -0.71
C ASN A 86 -1.34 -0.55 -0.11
N MET A 87 -1.09 -0.75 1.17
CA MET A 87 0.04 -0.11 1.86
C MET A 87 1.17 -1.12 2.17
N HIS A 88 2.33 -0.92 1.55
CA HIS A 88 3.57 -1.63 1.87
C HIS A 88 4.29 -0.94 3.03
N GLU A 89 5.14 -1.65 3.76
CA GLU A 89 5.78 -1.20 5.03
C GLU A 89 4.81 -0.59 6.07
N SER A 90 3.53 -0.93 6.01
CA SER A 90 2.54 -0.42 6.96
C SER A 90 2.63 -1.12 8.31
N VAL A 91 1.90 -0.61 9.30
CA VAL A 91 1.56 -1.41 10.48
C VAL A 91 0.80 -2.67 10.05
N ARG A 92 1.00 -3.80 10.77
CA ARG A 92 0.23 -5.02 10.54
C ARG A 92 -1.28 -4.75 10.59
N PRO A 93 -2.10 -5.42 9.78
CA PRO A 93 -3.54 -5.17 9.80
C PRO A 93 -4.19 -5.70 11.09
N ILE A 94 -5.19 -4.96 11.57
CA ILE A 94 -5.98 -5.26 12.78
C ILE A 94 -7.49 -5.20 12.52
N GLY A 95 -7.91 -5.44 11.28
CA GLY A 95 -9.32 -5.43 10.86
C GLY A 95 -9.86 -4.06 10.48
N LEU A 96 -9.00 -3.04 10.35
CA LEU A 96 -9.42 -1.69 9.96
C LEU A 96 -10.07 -1.62 8.58
N ASN A 97 -9.84 -2.60 7.71
CA ASN A 97 -10.56 -2.74 6.45
C ASN A 97 -12.09 -2.92 6.64
N ARG A 98 -12.56 -3.32 7.83
CA ARG A 98 -13.99 -3.31 8.17
C ARG A 98 -14.53 -1.88 8.29
N THR A 99 -13.74 -0.97 8.86
CA THR A 99 -14.11 0.44 9.05
C THR A 99 -13.82 1.27 7.79
N TYR A 100 -12.69 1.00 7.15
CA TYR A 100 -12.19 1.66 5.95
C TYR A 100 -12.06 0.63 4.81
N PRO A 101 -13.16 0.27 4.12
CA PRO A 101 -13.16 -0.80 3.12
C PRO A 101 -12.32 -0.50 1.88
N ASN A 102 -11.95 0.76 1.65
CA ASN A 102 -11.00 1.14 0.61
C ASN A 102 -9.55 0.79 0.95
N TRP A 103 -9.23 0.47 2.20
CA TRP A 103 -7.93 -0.09 2.60
C TRP A 103 -7.92 -1.60 2.33
N ILE A 104 -7.63 -1.94 1.08
CA ILE A 104 -7.88 -3.28 0.52
C ILE A 104 -6.81 -4.31 0.85
N ALA A 105 -5.57 -3.90 1.10
CA ALA A 105 -4.45 -4.79 1.37
C ALA A 105 -3.28 -4.07 2.06
N ASN A 106 -2.37 -4.87 2.61
CA ASN A 106 -1.06 -4.44 3.09
C ASN A 106 -0.03 -5.51 2.74
N GLU A 107 1.25 -5.17 2.65
CA GLU A 107 2.30 -6.20 2.69
C GLU A 107 2.58 -6.62 4.14
N ALA A 108 3.25 -5.77 4.91
CA ALA A 108 3.47 -5.89 6.36
C ALA A 108 3.89 -7.31 6.82
N GLY A 109 4.72 -7.97 6.03
CA GLY A 109 5.23 -9.33 6.21
C GLY A 109 6.12 -9.67 5.01
N ARG A 110 7.04 -10.64 5.11
CA ARG A 110 7.93 -10.94 3.97
C ARG A 110 7.12 -11.40 2.76
N GLY A 111 7.12 -10.59 1.71
CA GLY A 111 6.48 -10.87 0.43
C GLY A 111 7.36 -11.69 -0.50
N ASN A 112 6.90 -11.89 -1.74
CA ASN A 112 7.66 -12.59 -2.76
C ASN A 112 8.90 -11.86 -3.26
N GLU A 113 9.01 -10.54 -3.03
CA GLU A 113 10.24 -9.78 -3.32
C GLU A 113 11.49 -10.38 -2.64
N TRP A 114 11.32 -11.01 -1.48
CA TRP A 114 12.42 -11.65 -0.74
C TRP A 114 12.98 -12.87 -1.48
N ASN A 115 12.22 -13.50 -2.38
CA ASN A 115 12.72 -14.57 -3.25
C ASN A 115 13.70 -14.06 -4.31
N ALA A 116 13.72 -12.75 -4.60
CA ALA A 116 14.61 -12.16 -5.60
C ALA A 116 15.88 -11.55 -5.00
N PHE A 117 15.80 -10.97 -3.80
CA PHE A 117 16.90 -10.14 -3.23
C PHE A 117 17.51 -10.68 -1.94
N SER A 118 17.12 -11.89 -1.50
CA SER A 118 17.68 -12.57 -0.32
C SER A 118 17.85 -14.06 -0.57
N ASP A 119 18.13 -14.85 0.48
CA ASP A 119 18.11 -16.33 0.41
C ASP A 119 16.71 -16.92 0.15
N GLY A 120 15.70 -16.06 0.01
CA GLY A 120 14.32 -16.41 -0.27
C GLY A 120 13.47 -16.67 0.96
N ASN A 121 12.19 -16.91 0.72
CA ASN A 121 11.26 -17.41 1.72
C ASN A 121 11.43 -18.92 1.86
N THR A 122 11.35 -19.43 3.09
CA THR A 122 11.39 -20.88 3.33
C THR A 122 10.13 -21.56 2.78
N PRO A 123 10.17 -22.87 2.44
CA PRO A 123 8.99 -23.57 1.93
C PRO A 123 7.77 -23.56 2.85
N GLU A 124 7.97 -23.42 4.16
CA GLU A 124 6.91 -23.34 5.17
C GLU A 124 6.31 -21.94 5.33
N HIS A 125 6.91 -20.90 4.74
CA HIS A 125 6.48 -19.50 4.91
C HIS A 125 4.99 -19.33 4.60
N GLU A 126 4.54 -19.80 3.44
CA GLU A 126 3.13 -19.69 3.04
C GLU A 126 2.17 -20.58 3.85
N THR A 127 2.67 -21.62 4.54
CA THR A 127 1.84 -22.45 5.44
C THR A 127 1.70 -21.85 6.83
N ILE A 128 2.59 -20.92 7.22
CA ILE A 128 2.56 -20.20 8.51
C ILE A 128 1.72 -18.92 8.42
N MET A 129 1.81 -18.19 7.29
CA MET A 129 1.19 -16.87 7.12
C MET A 129 -0.33 -16.84 7.37
N PRO A 130 -1.13 -17.85 6.94
CA PRO A 130 -2.56 -17.93 7.25
C PRO A 130 -2.90 -17.96 8.74
N PHE A 131 -2.00 -18.49 9.57
CA PHE A 131 -2.22 -18.64 11.02
C PHE A 131 -1.58 -17.52 11.84
N THR A 132 -0.87 -16.59 11.19
CA THR A 132 -0.16 -15.49 11.84
C THR A 132 -0.48 -14.16 11.16
N ARG A 133 0.27 -13.76 10.12
CA ARG A 133 0.14 -12.45 9.46
C ARG A 133 -1.25 -12.18 8.88
N LEU A 134 -1.93 -13.18 8.34
CA LEU A 134 -3.28 -12.99 7.77
C LEU A 134 -4.37 -12.83 8.83
N MET A 135 -4.06 -13.10 10.11
CA MET A 135 -4.95 -12.81 11.24
C MET A 135 -5.03 -11.30 11.47
N GLY A 136 -5.99 -10.66 10.81
CA GLY A 136 -6.24 -9.22 10.93
C GLY A 136 -6.48 -8.54 9.59
N GLY A 137 -6.15 -9.17 8.45
CA GLY A 137 -6.48 -8.63 7.14
C GLY A 137 -5.67 -9.23 6.00
N PRO A 138 -6.09 -8.94 4.75
CA PRO A 138 -5.45 -9.46 3.55
C PRO A 138 -3.98 -9.01 3.42
N MET A 139 -3.20 -9.84 2.74
CA MET A 139 -1.82 -9.53 2.36
C MET A 139 -1.68 -9.44 0.84
N ASP A 140 -0.97 -8.43 0.38
CA ASP A 140 -0.48 -8.38 -1.00
C ASP A 140 0.86 -9.13 -1.13
N LEU A 141 0.79 -10.46 -1.18
CA LEU A 141 1.96 -11.36 -1.23
C LEU A 141 2.74 -11.26 -2.55
N HIS A 142 2.13 -10.76 -3.64
CA HIS A 142 2.60 -10.88 -5.02
C HIS A 142 2.84 -12.35 -5.44
N SER A 143 1.87 -13.22 -5.18
CA SER A 143 1.97 -14.67 -5.45
C SER A 143 2.19 -14.97 -6.94
N ARG A 144 3.03 -15.98 -7.23
CA ARG A 144 3.35 -16.60 -8.54
C ARG A 144 4.52 -15.98 -9.31
N TYR A 145 5.63 -16.71 -9.29
CA TYR A 145 6.64 -16.73 -10.35
C TYR A 145 6.43 -18.01 -11.17
N PHE A 146 6.40 -17.90 -12.50
CA PHE A 146 6.29 -19.03 -13.42
C PHE A 146 7.65 -19.42 -13.99
#